data_AF-A0A923YYC8-F1
#
_entry.id   AF-A0A923YYC8-F1
#
_cell.length_a   1.000
_cell.length_b   1.000
_cell.length_c   1.000
_cell.angle_alpha   90.00
_cell.angle_beta   90.00
_cell.angle_gamma   90.00
#
_symmetry.space_group_name_H-M   'P 1'
#
loop_
_entity.id
_entity.type
_entity.pdbx_description
1 polymer ?
#
loop_
_entity_poly.entity_id
_entity_poly.type
_entity_poly.pdbx_seq_one_letter_code
_entity_poly.pdbx_strand_id
1 'polypeptide(L)'
;MTSYPALVATHAGIWIDGVAVSRGEAIRRAADTPHLLLGAAITASRLGYPELSGLDLLELFAFVHPARFTVPTPGGLARVLGLAVPVGGAAEPAFLQSAAATLLATLESPNWRERHGAWAIAQTLVRLRWSWGGEVARRIAQPARPERSLFTTLPKWEDAPPRPRPRDIAISDGEVDARLDAMLGPGAERRDGQRAYAHAAAHAFRPRTMATSPNVALLEAGTGIGKTLGYLAPAAHWAAYAGGTVWLSTYTKALQRQLDQETARAYPDPVTKAAKVVVRKGRENYLCLLNLEDAVQGGFGGRAAIFAQLAMRWAEYSRDGDLIGGDLP
;
A
#
# COMPACT_ATOMS: atom_id res chain seq x y z
N MET A 1 8.08 -15.25 27.02
CA MET A 1 7.36 -14.06 26.48
C MET A 1 6.62 -13.41 27.62
N THR A 2 6.82 -12.12 27.86
CA THR A 2 5.92 -11.34 28.71
C THR A 2 4.58 -11.27 27.98
N SER A 3 3.56 -11.97 28.49
CA SER A 3 2.22 -11.92 27.91
C SER A 3 1.57 -10.63 28.39
N TYR A 4 1.51 -9.62 27.53
CA TYR A 4 0.79 -8.39 27.82
C TYR A 4 -0.73 -8.67 27.78
N PRO A 5 -1.51 -8.09 28.71
CA PRO A 5 -2.96 -8.23 28.67
C PRO A 5 -3.51 -7.57 27.40
N ALA A 6 -4.53 -8.16 26.78
CA ALA A 6 -5.13 -7.63 25.56
C ALA A 6 -6.51 -7.03 25.83
N LEU A 7 -6.70 -5.77 25.41
CA LEU A 7 -7.94 -5.04 25.57
C LEU A 7 -8.64 -4.85 24.23
N VAL A 8 -9.89 -5.29 24.16
CA VAL A 8 -10.76 -5.16 23.00
C VAL A 8 -12.03 -4.45 23.43
N ALA A 9 -12.32 -3.32 22.79
CA ALA A 9 -13.59 -2.62 22.94
C ALA A 9 -14.31 -2.61 21.59
N THR A 10 -15.56 -3.07 21.53
CA THR A 10 -16.42 -3.03 20.34
C THR A 10 -17.81 -2.52 20.71
N HIS A 11 -18.72 -2.40 19.73
CA HIS A 11 -20.13 -2.09 20.01
C HIS A 11 -20.84 -3.21 20.79
N ALA A 12 -20.34 -4.45 20.73
CA ALA A 12 -20.94 -5.60 21.39
C ALA A 12 -20.49 -5.79 22.84
N GLY A 13 -19.41 -5.12 23.27
CA GLY A 13 -18.86 -5.27 24.62
C GLY A 13 -17.40 -4.87 24.73
N ILE A 14 -16.84 -5.07 25.93
CA ILE A 14 -15.44 -4.79 26.24
C ILE A 14 -14.87 -6.03 26.92
N TRP A 15 -13.72 -6.50 26.44
CA TRP A 15 -13.04 -7.68 26.96
C TRP A 15 -11.59 -7.38 27.28
N ILE A 16 -11.11 -7.93 28.40
CA ILE A 16 -9.71 -8.01 28.75
C ILE A 16 -9.36 -9.48 28.94
N ASP A 17 -8.40 -9.99 28.16
CA ASP A 17 -7.97 -11.39 28.19
C ASP A 17 -9.14 -12.39 28.09
N GLY A 18 -10.14 -12.03 27.28
CA GLY A 18 -11.34 -12.83 27.02
C GLY A 18 -12.45 -12.67 28.07
N VAL A 19 -12.21 -11.97 29.17
CA VAL A 19 -13.21 -11.72 30.22
C VAL A 19 -13.94 -10.41 29.93
N ALA A 20 -15.27 -10.45 29.90
CA ALA A 20 -16.10 -9.25 29.72
C ALA A 20 -15.97 -8.32 30.94
N VAL A 21 -15.76 -7.02 30.71
CA VAL A 21 -15.56 -6.01 31.74
C VAL A 21 -16.42 -4.77 31.49
N SER A 22 -16.66 -3.99 32.56
CA SER A 22 -17.29 -2.68 32.41
C SER A 22 -16.33 -1.67 31.79
N ARG A 23 -16.87 -0.60 31.21
CA ARG A 23 -16.07 0.51 30.67
C ARG A 23 -15.14 1.13 31.73
N GLY A 24 -15.64 1.35 32.94
CA GLY A 24 -14.84 1.91 34.04
C GLY A 24 -13.68 1.01 34.44
N GLU A 25 -13.93 -0.30 34.50
CA GLU A 25 -12.88 -1.29 34.78
C GLU A 25 -11.83 -1.34 33.66
N ALA A 26 -12.26 -1.26 32.40
CA ALA A 26 -11.34 -1.25 31.26
C ALA A 26 -10.41 -0.03 31.26
N ILE A 27 -10.96 1.17 31.51
CA ILE A 27 -10.18 2.41 31.62
C ILE A 27 -9.17 2.31 32.76
N ARG A 28 -9.61 1.86 33.94
CA ARG A 28 -8.75 1.70 35.12
C ARG A 28 -7.59 0.74 34.83
N ARG A 29 -7.86 -0.45 34.29
CA ARG A 29 -6.81 -1.42 33.97
C ARG A 29 -5.84 -0.91 32.91
N ALA A 30 -6.35 -0.23 31.88
CA ALA A 30 -5.49 0.32 30.83
C ALA A 30 -4.57 1.44 31.33
N ALA A 31 -4.94 2.15 32.39
CA ALA A 31 -4.07 3.12 33.05
C ALA A 31 -2.98 2.44 33.92
N ASP A 32 -3.30 1.31 34.55
CA ASP A 32 -2.39 0.60 35.47
C ASP A 32 -1.31 -0.20 34.74
N THR A 33 -1.59 -0.74 33.55
CA THR A 33 -0.66 -1.64 32.82
C THR A 33 -0.79 -1.44 31.31
N PRO A 34 0.31 -1.45 30.54
CA PRO A 34 0.23 -1.44 29.08
C PRO A 34 -0.54 -2.65 28.54
N HIS A 35 -1.55 -2.40 27.73
CA HIS A 35 -2.34 -3.44 27.07
C HIS A 35 -1.98 -3.55 25.59
N LEU A 36 -2.12 -4.76 25.02
CA LEU A 36 -2.19 -4.96 23.58
C LEU A 36 -3.51 -4.37 23.07
N LEU A 37 -3.39 -3.58 22.00
CA LEU A 37 -4.49 -2.88 21.36
C LEU A 37 -4.42 -3.12 19.85
N LEU A 38 -5.54 -2.95 19.17
CA LEU A 38 -5.60 -2.86 17.72
C LEU A 38 -6.21 -1.50 17.34
N GLY A 39 -5.37 -0.50 17.10
CA GLY A 39 -5.78 0.88 16.90
C GLY A 39 -6.16 1.58 18.20
N ALA A 40 -5.16 2.13 18.90
CA ALA A 40 -5.31 2.78 20.19
C ALA A 40 -6.32 3.94 20.15
N ALA A 41 -6.33 4.75 19.08
CA ALA A 41 -7.28 5.85 18.91
C ALA A 41 -8.74 5.36 18.77
N ILE A 42 -8.96 4.25 18.05
CA ILE A 42 -10.29 3.65 17.89
C ILE A 42 -10.76 3.07 19.24
N THR A 43 -9.88 2.35 19.95
CA THR A 43 -10.20 1.81 21.27
C THR A 43 -10.49 2.92 22.27
N ALA A 44 -9.68 3.98 22.30
CA ALA A 44 -9.88 5.14 23.16
C ALA A 44 -11.26 5.79 22.91
N SER A 45 -11.60 6.03 21.64
CA SER A 45 -12.91 6.55 21.23
C SER A 45 -14.07 5.67 21.69
N ARG A 46 -13.97 4.34 21.53
CA ARG A 46 -15.00 3.38 21.99
C ARG A 46 -15.16 3.35 23.51
N LEU A 47 -14.09 3.61 24.25
CA LEU A 47 -14.12 3.72 25.72
C LEU A 47 -14.58 5.11 26.19
N GLY A 48 -14.68 6.11 25.30
CA GLY A 48 -14.90 7.50 25.68
C GLY A 48 -13.73 8.07 26.49
N TYR A 49 -12.51 7.61 26.21
CA TYR A 49 -11.29 8.03 26.87
C TYR A 49 -10.43 8.89 25.92
N PRO A 50 -9.84 10.02 26.36
CA PRO A 50 -9.20 10.97 25.43
C PRO A 50 -8.00 10.40 24.68
N GLU A 51 -7.10 9.74 25.40
CA GLU A 51 -5.91 9.11 24.84
C GLU A 51 -5.60 7.83 25.59
N LEU A 52 -5.44 6.74 24.84
CA LEU A 52 -5.06 5.44 25.39
C LEU A 52 -3.62 5.12 24.98
N SER A 53 -2.74 4.97 25.96
CA SER A 53 -1.39 4.47 25.74
C SER A 53 -1.38 2.95 25.83
N GLY A 54 -0.63 2.29 24.96
CA GLY A 54 -0.53 0.84 24.94
C GLY A 54 0.35 0.33 23.81
N LEU A 55 0.35 -0.97 23.66
CA LEU A 55 1.07 -1.71 22.64
C LEU A 55 0.14 -1.89 21.43
N ASP A 56 0.14 -0.91 20.53
CA ASP A 56 -0.72 -0.92 19.34
C ASP A 56 -0.16 -1.84 18.26
N LEU A 57 -0.91 -2.89 17.92
CA LEU A 57 -0.52 -3.86 16.90
C LEU A 57 -0.45 -3.27 15.49
N LEU A 58 -1.19 -2.19 15.19
CA LEU A 58 -1.08 -1.54 13.88
C LEU A 58 0.27 -0.83 13.74
N GLU A 59 0.78 -0.21 14.81
CA GLU A 59 2.12 0.39 14.82
C GLU A 59 3.22 -0.68 14.72
N LEU A 60 3.09 -1.81 15.45
CA LEU A 60 4.03 -2.92 15.32
C LEU A 60 3.98 -3.53 13.91
N PHE A 61 2.78 -3.72 13.35
CA PHE A 61 2.61 -4.22 11.99
C PHE A 61 3.25 -3.28 10.96
N ALA A 62 3.03 -1.97 11.08
CA ALA A 62 3.66 -0.94 10.23
C ALA A 62 5.20 -1.01 10.28
N PHE A 63 5.76 -1.31 11.46
CA PHE A 63 7.19 -1.51 11.62
C PHE A 63 7.66 -2.85 11.02
N VAL A 64 6.95 -3.96 11.24
CA VAL A 64 7.41 -5.29 10.80
C VAL A 64 7.24 -5.47 9.29
N HIS A 65 6.12 -5.00 8.74
CA HIS A 65 5.74 -5.13 7.33
C HIS A 65 5.45 -3.75 6.72
N PRO A 66 6.48 -2.89 6.57
CA PRO A 66 6.32 -1.61 5.90
C PRO A 66 5.78 -1.80 4.47
N ALA A 67 4.96 -0.87 4.01
CA ALA A 67 4.33 -0.88 2.68
C ALA A 67 3.46 -2.11 2.37
N ARG A 68 2.93 -2.79 3.40
CA ARG A 68 1.97 -3.88 3.26
C ARG A 68 0.61 -3.46 3.78
N PHE A 69 -0.42 -3.53 2.93
CA PHE A 69 -1.79 -3.23 3.36
C PHE A 69 -2.33 -4.29 4.33
N THR A 70 -3.03 -3.81 5.36
CA THR A 70 -3.94 -4.65 6.16
C THR A 70 -5.21 -3.85 6.46
N VAL A 71 -6.34 -4.54 6.55
CA VAL A 71 -7.56 -3.93 7.08
C VAL A 71 -7.37 -3.83 8.61
N PRO A 72 -7.60 -2.66 9.25
CA PRO A 72 -7.33 -2.44 10.68
C PRO A 72 -8.40 -3.09 11.58
N THR A 73 -8.60 -4.39 11.40
CA THR A 73 -9.53 -5.24 12.15
C THR A 73 -8.85 -6.58 12.46
N PRO A 74 -9.32 -7.32 13.48
CA PRO A 74 -8.74 -8.63 13.80
C PRO A 74 -8.76 -9.59 12.61
N GLY A 75 -9.87 -9.63 11.87
CA GLY A 75 -9.98 -10.46 10.66
C GLY A 75 -9.08 -9.99 9.50
N GLY A 76 -8.85 -8.68 9.37
CA GLY A 76 -7.90 -8.12 8.41
C GLY A 76 -6.47 -8.58 8.71
N LEU A 77 -6.03 -8.36 9.95
CA LEU A 77 -4.70 -8.74 10.41
C LEU A 77 -4.50 -10.27 10.37
N ALA A 78 -5.51 -11.05 10.75
CA ALA A 78 -5.47 -12.51 10.71
C ALA A 78 -5.14 -13.04 9.31
N ARG A 79 -5.81 -12.50 8.27
CA ARG A 79 -5.59 -12.89 6.88
C ARG A 79 -4.17 -12.60 6.41
N VAL A 80 -3.62 -11.46 6.81
CA VAL A 80 -2.27 -11.01 6.40
C VAL A 80 -1.18 -11.81 7.12
N LEU A 81 -1.40 -12.16 8.39
CA LEU A 81 -0.48 -12.95 9.22
C LEU A 81 -0.66 -14.48 9.05
N GLY A 82 -1.67 -14.94 8.31
CA GLY A 82 -1.96 -16.37 8.16
C GLY A 82 -2.49 -17.03 9.44
N LEU A 83 -3.18 -16.26 10.29
CA LEU A 83 -3.77 -16.72 11.55
C LEU A 83 -5.26 -17.02 11.39
N ALA A 84 -5.81 -17.84 12.29
CA ALA A 84 -7.24 -18.06 12.36
C ALA A 84 -7.97 -16.75 12.71
N VAL A 85 -9.06 -16.47 12.00
CA VAL A 85 -9.90 -15.30 12.27
C VAL A 85 -10.64 -15.51 13.60
N PRO A 86 -10.53 -14.60 14.58
CA PRO A 86 -11.26 -14.73 15.83
C PRO A 86 -12.76 -14.60 15.60
N VAL A 87 -13.55 -15.43 16.30
CA VAL A 87 -15.01 -15.42 16.22
C VAL A 87 -15.57 -14.88 17.54
N GLY A 88 -16.13 -13.67 17.48
CA GLY A 88 -16.71 -12.99 18.64
C GLY A 88 -15.69 -12.26 19.53
N GLY A 89 -16.18 -11.25 20.26
CA GLY A 89 -15.33 -10.32 21.02
C GLY A 89 -14.48 -10.95 22.13
N ALA A 90 -14.92 -12.07 22.73
CA ALA A 90 -14.16 -12.78 23.76
C ALA A 90 -12.93 -13.51 23.19
N ALA A 91 -12.92 -13.86 21.90
CA ALA A 91 -11.79 -14.52 21.24
C ALA A 91 -10.74 -13.53 20.72
N GLU A 92 -11.12 -12.27 20.51
CA GLU A 92 -10.22 -11.24 19.97
C GLU A 92 -8.99 -10.96 20.85
N PRO A 93 -9.06 -10.88 22.19
CA PRO A 93 -7.88 -10.69 23.04
C PRO A 93 -6.79 -11.74 22.85
N ALA A 94 -7.16 -13.03 22.84
CA ALA A 94 -6.22 -14.13 22.60
C ALA A 94 -5.62 -14.08 21.19
N PHE A 95 -6.42 -13.63 20.21
CA PHE A 95 -5.93 -13.36 18.86
C PHE A 95 -4.90 -12.21 18.85
N LEU A 96 -5.12 -11.10 19.56
CA LEU A 96 -4.14 -10.00 19.63
C LEU A 96 -2.81 -10.46 20.22
N GLN A 97 -2.84 -11.31 21.26
CA GLN A 97 -1.63 -11.92 21.83
C GLN A 97 -0.89 -12.80 20.82
N SER A 98 -1.64 -13.60 20.05
CA SER A 98 -1.08 -14.45 18.99
C SER A 98 -0.48 -13.62 17.85
N ALA A 99 -1.17 -12.57 17.42
CA ALA A 99 -0.70 -11.63 16.40
C ALA A 99 0.58 -10.89 16.85
N ALA A 100 0.62 -10.43 18.11
CA ALA A 100 1.83 -9.83 18.70
C ALA A 100 3.01 -10.81 18.64
N ALA A 101 2.79 -12.07 19.03
CA ALA A 101 3.80 -13.11 19.02
C ALA A 101 4.34 -13.36 17.60
N THR A 102 3.46 -13.49 16.60
CA THR A 102 3.83 -13.68 15.20
C THR A 102 4.65 -12.52 14.65
N LEU A 103 4.25 -11.28 14.94
CA LEU A 103 4.96 -10.08 14.52
C LEU A 103 6.36 -9.98 15.17
N LEU A 104 6.45 -10.23 16.48
CA LEU A 104 7.72 -10.21 17.20
C LEU A 104 8.66 -11.34 16.74
N ALA A 105 8.15 -12.53 16.48
CA ALA A 105 8.93 -13.64 15.95
C ALA A 105 9.50 -13.35 14.55
N THR A 106 8.79 -12.53 13.75
CA THR A 106 9.29 -12.10 12.43
C THR A 106 10.58 -11.29 12.54
N LEU A 107 10.74 -10.47 13.59
CA LEU A 107 11.94 -9.65 13.82
C LEU A 107 13.22 -10.48 14.02
N GLU A 108 13.09 -11.70 14.54
CA GLU A 108 14.19 -12.63 14.81
C GLU A 108 14.48 -13.55 13.62
N SER A 109 13.63 -13.54 12.59
CA SER A 109 13.77 -14.40 11.43
C SER A 109 14.95 -13.97 10.55
N PRO A 110 15.86 -14.89 10.18
CA PRO A 110 16.93 -14.58 9.23
C PRO A 110 16.40 -14.28 7.82
N ASN A 111 15.14 -14.66 7.54
CA ASN A 111 14.48 -14.48 6.25
C ASN A 111 13.54 -13.26 6.21
N TRP A 112 13.63 -12.36 7.21
CA TRP A 112 12.82 -11.14 7.23
C TRP A 112 13.23 -10.20 6.10
N ARG A 113 12.39 -10.12 5.06
CA ARG A 113 12.67 -9.36 3.82
C ARG A 113 12.81 -7.87 4.08
N GLU A 114 12.06 -7.35 5.03
CA GLU A 114 12.02 -5.94 5.37
C GLU A 114 13.05 -5.57 6.45
N ARG A 115 14.06 -6.41 6.71
CA ARG A 115 15.03 -6.18 7.79
C ARG A 115 15.90 -4.94 7.61
N HIS A 116 16.26 -4.54 6.39
CA HIS A 116 17.16 -3.40 6.16
C HIS A 116 16.66 -2.14 6.90
N GLY A 117 17.58 -1.41 7.54
CA GLY A 117 17.30 -0.16 8.25
C GLY A 117 16.58 -0.33 9.60
N ALA A 118 15.94 -1.48 9.85
CA ALA A 118 15.09 -1.70 11.02
C ALA A 118 15.82 -1.51 12.35
N TRP A 119 17.09 -1.93 12.44
CA TRP A 119 17.85 -1.83 13.68
C TRP A 119 18.08 -0.39 14.10
N ALA A 120 18.54 0.47 13.18
CA ALA A 120 18.79 1.88 13.47
C ALA A 120 17.50 2.62 13.86
N ILE A 121 16.41 2.34 13.14
CA ILE A 121 15.08 2.90 13.42
C ILE A 121 14.59 2.45 14.80
N ALA A 122 14.74 1.18 15.16
CA ALA A 122 14.37 0.66 16.47
C ALA A 122 15.11 1.36 17.62
N GLN A 123 16.42 1.61 17.47
CA GLN A 123 17.20 2.36 18.48
C GLN A 123 16.66 3.79 18.65
N THR A 124 16.29 4.45 17.55
CA THR A 124 15.66 5.77 17.60
C THR A 124 14.29 5.74 18.27
N LEU A 125 13.46 4.75 17.93
CA LEU A 125 12.13 4.58 18.53
C LEU A 125 12.19 4.28 20.03
N VAL A 126 13.21 3.58 20.53
CA VAL A 126 13.47 3.43 21.97
C VAL A 126 13.69 4.79 22.64
N ARG A 127 14.53 5.66 22.05
CA ARG A 127 14.78 7.02 22.59
C ARG A 127 13.54 7.89 22.58
N LEU A 128 12.68 7.71 21.57
CA LEU A 128 11.38 8.38 21.45
C LEU A 128 10.30 7.78 22.37
N ARG A 129 10.63 6.77 23.19
CA ARG A 129 9.72 6.07 24.09
C ARG A 129 8.51 5.47 23.38
N TRP A 130 8.70 4.97 22.16
CA TRP A 130 7.68 4.17 21.48
C TRP A 130 7.36 2.93 22.31
N SER A 131 6.08 2.64 22.53
CA SER A 131 5.63 1.56 23.43
C SER A 131 6.26 0.19 23.09
N TRP A 132 6.46 -0.10 21.81
CA TRP A 132 7.10 -1.33 21.35
C TRP A 132 8.63 -1.29 21.35
N GLY A 133 9.25 -0.13 21.53
CA GLY A 133 10.68 0.10 21.30
C GLY A 133 11.57 -0.91 22.02
N GLY A 134 11.31 -1.17 23.31
CA GLY A 134 12.09 -2.13 24.08
C GLY A 134 11.98 -3.57 23.57
N GLU A 135 10.77 -4.01 23.22
CA GLU A 135 10.52 -5.37 22.70
C GLU A 135 11.05 -5.56 21.27
N VAL A 136 11.02 -4.51 20.46
CA VAL A 136 11.53 -4.54 19.09
C VAL A 136 13.06 -4.51 19.09
N ALA A 137 13.68 -3.56 19.82
CA ALA A 137 15.13 -3.38 19.81
C ALA A 137 15.91 -4.60 20.33
N ARG A 138 15.36 -5.33 21.30
CA ARG A 138 15.99 -6.55 21.86
C ARG A 138 15.96 -7.76 20.91
N ARG A 139 15.10 -7.75 19.88
CA ARG A 139 14.91 -8.88 18.94
C ARG A 139 15.63 -8.71 17.62
N ILE A 140 15.99 -7.47 17.28
CA ILE A 140 16.69 -7.19 16.03
C ILE A 140 18.19 -7.23 16.29
N ALA A 141 18.87 -8.20 15.66
CA ALA A 141 20.34 -8.26 15.71
C ALA A 141 20.97 -7.01 15.09
N GLN A 142 22.02 -6.48 15.72
CA GLN A 142 22.79 -5.37 15.17
C GLN A 142 23.46 -5.80 13.86
N PRO A 143 23.38 -5.00 12.77
CA PRO A 143 24.03 -5.33 11.52
C PRO A 143 25.56 -5.22 11.66
N ALA A 144 26.31 -6.10 11.00
CA ALA A 144 27.77 -6.12 11.04
C ALA A 144 28.42 -4.86 10.43
N ARG A 145 27.68 -4.14 9.57
CA ARG A 145 28.08 -2.87 8.97
C ARG A 145 26.93 -1.87 9.13
N PRO A 146 27.22 -0.56 9.24
CA PRO A 146 26.20 0.47 9.18
C PRO A 146 25.38 0.35 7.89
N GLU A 147 24.06 0.27 8.05
CA GLU A 147 23.12 0.25 6.93
C GLU A 147 22.94 1.67 6.39
N ARG A 148 22.84 1.81 5.06
CA ARG A 148 22.63 3.12 4.42
C ARG A 148 21.20 3.59 4.69
N SER A 149 21.05 4.87 5.00
CA SER A 149 19.73 5.51 5.20
C SER A 149 19.00 5.71 3.88
N LEU A 150 17.67 5.88 3.96
CA LEU A 150 16.81 6.21 2.83
C LEU A 150 17.36 7.37 1.99
N PHE A 151 17.70 8.50 2.63
CA PHE A 151 18.17 9.71 1.92
C PHE A 151 19.47 9.51 1.14
N THR A 152 20.26 8.51 1.52
CA THR A 152 21.50 8.13 0.82
C THR A 152 21.29 7.07 -0.28
N THR A 153 20.16 6.36 -0.28
CA THR A 153 19.83 5.32 -1.26
C THR A 153 18.83 5.78 -2.31
N LEU A 154 18.15 6.91 -2.10
CA LEU A 154 17.22 7.48 -3.06
C LEU A 154 17.89 7.68 -4.44
N PRO A 155 17.20 7.32 -5.53
CA PRO A 155 17.70 7.56 -6.87
C PRO A 155 17.84 9.06 -7.11
N LYS A 156 18.99 9.47 -7.63
CA LYS A 156 19.19 10.85 -8.08
C LYS A 156 18.38 11.06 -9.35
N TRP A 157 17.53 12.07 -9.32
CA TRP A 157 16.80 12.50 -10.49
C TRP A 157 17.67 13.50 -11.27
N GLU A 158 17.84 13.23 -12.56
CA GLU A 158 18.56 14.10 -13.50
C GLU A 158 17.64 14.42 -14.66
N ASP A 159 17.76 15.64 -15.19
CA ASP A 159 17.03 16.05 -16.39
C ASP A 159 17.49 15.19 -17.58
N ALA A 160 16.58 14.34 -18.05
CA ALA A 160 16.79 13.55 -19.25
C ALA A 160 16.40 14.37 -20.50
N PRO A 161 17.10 14.17 -21.64
CA PRO A 161 16.68 14.79 -22.90
C PRO A 161 15.23 14.39 -23.25
N PRO A 162 14.47 15.26 -23.93
CA PRO A 162 13.10 14.96 -24.31
C PRO A 162 13.06 13.70 -25.18
N ARG A 163 12.05 12.85 -24.95
CA ARG A 163 11.85 11.64 -25.75
C ARG A 163 11.63 12.01 -27.22
N PRO A 164 12.11 11.18 -28.17
CA PRO A 164 11.81 11.39 -29.57
C PRO A 164 10.31 11.36 -29.83
N ARG A 165 9.88 11.96 -30.94
CA ARG A 165 8.48 11.87 -31.36
C ARG A 165 8.10 10.39 -31.59
N PRO A 166 6.90 9.96 -31.14
CA PRO A 166 6.41 8.63 -31.44
C PRO A 166 6.37 8.38 -32.95
N ARG A 167 6.58 7.12 -33.35
CA ARG A 167 6.45 6.70 -34.74
C ARG A 167 4.99 6.73 -35.18
N ASP A 168 4.77 7.13 -36.41
CA ASP A 168 3.46 7.01 -37.06
C ASP A 168 3.25 5.57 -37.51
N ILE A 169 2.47 4.81 -36.73
CA ILE A 169 2.13 3.42 -37.02
C ILE A 169 0.62 3.28 -37.19
N ALA A 170 0.19 2.42 -38.10
CA ALA A 170 -1.17 1.93 -38.15
C ALA A 170 -1.25 0.62 -37.35
N ILE A 171 -2.32 0.46 -36.58
CA ILE A 171 -2.62 -0.78 -35.84
C ILE A 171 -3.80 -1.42 -36.55
N SER A 172 -3.62 -2.65 -37.02
CA SER A 172 -4.67 -3.46 -37.62
C SER A 172 -5.61 -4.03 -36.57
N ASP A 173 -6.85 -4.34 -36.96
CA ASP A 173 -7.83 -4.95 -36.06
C ASP A 173 -7.34 -6.31 -35.53
N GLY A 174 -6.59 -7.07 -36.34
CA GLY A 174 -5.95 -8.32 -35.93
C GLY A 174 -4.88 -8.14 -34.85
N GLU A 175 -4.10 -7.06 -34.88
CA GLU A 175 -3.14 -6.73 -33.83
C GLU A 175 -3.84 -6.30 -32.53
N VAL A 176 -4.95 -5.56 -32.65
CA VAL A 176 -5.78 -5.20 -31.49
C VAL A 176 -6.40 -6.44 -30.86
N ASP A 177 -6.94 -7.34 -31.69
CA ASP A 177 -7.53 -8.61 -31.26
C ASP A 177 -6.51 -9.50 -30.56
N ALA A 178 -5.34 -9.69 -31.16
CA ALA A 178 -4.26 -10.48 -30.58
C ALA A 178 -3.80 -9.90 -29.24
N ARG A 179 -3.69 -8.56 -29.13
CA ARG A 179 -3.32 -7.91 -27.88
C ARG A 179 -4.40 -8.06 -26.80
N LEU A 180 -5.66 -7.87 -27.16
CA LEU A 180 -6.80 -8.03 -26.25
C LEU A 180 -6.88 -9.46 -25.72
N ASP A 181 -6.72 -10.46 -26.60
CA ASP A 181 -6.74 -11.88 -26.23
C ASP A 181 -5.58 -12.24 -25.29
N ALA A 182 -4.38 -11.73 -25.57
CA ALA A 182 -3.23 -11.92 -24.67
C ALA A 182 -3.47 -11.32 -23.27
N MET A 183 -4.15 -10.17 -23.19
CA MET A 183 -4.47 -9.52 -21.91
C MET A 183 -5.62 -10.22 -21.16
N LEU A 184 -6.57 -10.81 -21.87
CA LEU A 184 -7.68 -11.55 -21.27
C LEU A 184 -7.22 -12.91 -20.72
N GLY A 185 -6.26 -13.55 -21.39
CA GLY A 185 -5.72 -14.84 -21.00
C GLY A 185 -6.51 -16.04 -21.55
N PRO A 186 -6.00 -17.26 -21.36
CA PRO A 186 -6.63 -18.47 -21.89
C PRO A 186 -7.99 -18.73 -21.24
N GLY A 187 -8.97 -19.15 -22.04
CA GLY A 187 -10.32 -19.49 -21.57
C GLY A 187 -11.24 -18.29 -21.32
N ALA A 188 -10.81 -17.07 -21.66
CA ALA A 188 -11.69 -15.92 -21.63
C ALA A 188 -12.81 -16.05 -22.66
N GLU A 189 -14.04 -15.75 -22.23
CA GLU A 189 -15.20 -15.66 -23.11
C GLU A 189 -14.98 -14.59 -24.17
N ARG A 190 -15.22 -14.94 -25.44
CA ARG A 190 -15.17 -13.97 -26.54
C ARG A 190 -16.40 -13.06 -26.47
N ARG A 191 -16.16 -11.76 -26.36
CA ARG A 191 -17.19 -10.72 -26.32
C ARG A 191 -17.07 -9.80 -27.52
N ASP A 192 -17.93 -9.98 -28.52
CA ASP A 192 -17.83 -9.21 -29.77
C ASP A 192 -18.00 -7.71 -29.55
N GLY A 193 -18.85 -7.30 -28.60
CA GLY A 193 -18.99 -5.90 -28.20
C GLY A 193 -17.69 -5.29 -27.62
N GLN A 194 -16.87 -6.08 -26.91
CA GLN A 194 -15.58 -5.62 -26.39
C GLN A 194 -14.56 -5.44 -27.52
N ARG A 195 -14.52 -6.37 -28.48
CA ARG A 195 -13.64 -6.30 -29.65
C ARG A 195 -13.98 -5.11 -30.54
N ALA A 196 -15.27 -4.95 -30.85
CA ALA A 196 -15.75 -3.80 -31.60
C ALA A 196 -15.37 -2.47 -30.90
N TYR A 197 -15.52 -2.40 -29.58
CA TYR A 197 -15.07 -1.25 -28.79
C TYR A 197 -13.56 -1.03 -28.89
N ALA A 198 -12.75 -2.10 -28.83
CA ALA A 198 -11.30 -2.02 -28.94
C ALA A 198 -10.84 -1.54 -30.32
N HIS A 199 -11.46 -2.04 -31.39
CA HIS A 199 -11.20 -1.60 -32.77
C HIS A 199 -11.57 -0.12 -32.94
N ALA A 200 -12.72 0.30 -32.41
CA ALA A 200 -13.13 1.69 -32.42
C ALA A 200 -12.16 2.59 -31.63
N ALA A 201 -11.66 2.12 -30.47
CA ALA A 201 -10.66 2.83 -29.69
C ALA A 201 -9.31 2.96 -30.42
N ALA A 202 -8.93 1.96 -31.23
CA ALA A 202 -7.71 1.99 -32.02
C ALA A 202 -7.69 3.13 -33.05
N HIS A 203 -8.84 3.65 -33.46
CA HIS A 203 -8.94 4.79 -34.37
C HIS A 203 -8.17 6.03 -33.88
N ALA A 204 -8.17 6.29 -32.57
CA ALA A 204 -7.48 7.42 -31.97
C ALA A 204 -5.94 7.36 -32.15
N PHE A 205 -5.39 6.17 -32.40
CA PHE A 205 -3.95 5.91 -32.53
C PHE A 205 -3.46 5.87 -33.98
N ARG A 206 -4.35 6.04 -34.96
CA ARG A 206 -3.95 6.05 -36.38
C ARG A 206 -3.01 7.22 -36.68
N PRO A 207 -2.19 7.14 -37.74
CA PRO A 207 -1.47 8.28 -38.25
C PRO A 207 -2.43 9.41 -38.65
N ARG A 208 -2.03 10.66 -38.43
CA ARG A 208 -2.82 11.81 -38.83
C ARG A 208 -2.66 12.01 -40.33
N THR A 209 -3.77 12.21 -41.05
CA THR A 209 -3.73 12.53 -42.48
C THR A 209 -3.32 13.99 -42.75
N MET A 210 -3.64 14.90 -41.81
CA MET A 210 -3.31 16.33 -41.89
C MET A 210 -2.90 16.88 -40.52
N ALA A 211 -1.97 17.84 -40.51
CA ALA A 211 -1.41 18.44 -39.30
C ALA A 211 -2.44 19.14 -38.38
N THR A 212 -3.59 19.53 -38.91
CA THR A 212 -4.68 20.21 -38.19
C THR A 212 -5.86 19.30 -37.85
N SER A 213 -5.85 18.03 -38.28
CA SER A 213 -6.93 17.08 -38.03
C SER A 213 -6.53 16.05 -36.98
N PRO A 214 -6.87 16.21 -35.69
CA PRO A 214 -6.60 15.19 -34.68
C PRO A 214 -7.49 13.96 -34.91
N ASN A 215 -6.99 12.78 -34.55
CA ASN A 215 -7.83 11.59 -34.48
C ASN A 215 -8.57 11.59 -33.15
N VAL A 216 -9.90 11.67 -33.20
CA VAL A 216 -10.76 11.69 -32.02
C VAL A 216 -11.82 10.61 -32.17
N ALA A 217 -11.95 9.76 -31.16
CA ALA A 217 -13.00 8.76 -31.06
C ALA A 217 -13.85 9.04 -29.82
N LEU A 218 -15.17 9.17 -30.00
CA LEU A 218 -16.14 9.25 -28.92
C LEU A 218 -16.88 7.92 -28.85
N LEU A 219 -16.69 7.17 -27.77
CA LEU A 219 -17.18 5.81 -27.63
C LEU A 219 -18.07 5.69 -26.40
N GLU A 220 -19.34 5.35 -26.62
CA GLU A 220 -20.26 4.96 -25.56
C GLU A 220 -20.19 3.44 -25.34
N ALA A 221 -20.16 3.03 -24.08
CA ALA A 221 -20.10 1.62 -23.71
C ALA A 221 -20.98 1.34 -22.49
N GLY A 222 -21.83 0.32 -22.60
CA GLY A 222 -22.60 -0.21 -21.48
C GLY A 222 -21.70 -0.76 -20.36
N THR A 223 -22.25 -0.86 -19.15
CA THR A 223 -21.55 -1.49 -18.03
C THR A 223 -21.29 -2.97 -18.32
N GLY A 224 -20.13 -3.49 -17.91
CA GLY A 224 -19.81 -4.92 -18.04
C GLY A 224 -19.21 -5.36 -19.38
N ILE A 225 -19.19 -4.50 -20.41
CA ILE A 225 -18.64 -4.84 -21.74
C ILE A 225 -17.10 -5.02 -21.77
N GLY A 226 -16.41 -4.71 -20.66
CA GLY A 226 -14.94 -4.79 -20.59
C GLY A 226 -14.22 -3.57 -21.19
N LYS A 227 -14.84 -2.38 -21.08
CA LYS A 227 -14.34 -1.09 -21.60
C LYS A 227 -12.86 -0.82 -21.28
N THR A 228 -12.43 -1.16 -20.05
CA THR A 228 -11.06 -0.91 -19.58
C THR A 228 -10.04 -1.64 -20.46
N LEU A 229 -10.23 -2.94 -20.70
CA LEU A 229 -9.34 -3.68 -21.57
C LEU A 229 -9.53 -3.31 -23.04
N GLY A 230 -10.75 -2.92 -23.42
CA GLY A 230 -11.06 -2.43 -24.76
C GLY A 230 -10.20 -1.24 -25.18
N TYR A 231 -10.02 -0.22 -24.33
CA TYR A 231 -9.09 0.88 -24.64
C TYR A 231 -7.64 0.59 -24.27
N LEU A 232 -7.37 -0.25 -23.26
CA LEU A 232 -5.99 -0.57 -22.86
C LEU A 232 -5.25 -1.42 -23.89
N ALA A 233 -5.93 -2.33 -24.58
CA ALA A 233 -5.30 -3.19 -25.59
C ALA A 233 -4.66 -2.39 -26.73
N PRO A 234 -5.40 -1.54 -27.48
CA PRO A 234 -4.79 -0.73 -28.53
C PRO A 234 -3.81 0.31 -27.97
N ALA A 235 -4.07 0.88 -26.78
CA ALA A 235 -3.16 1.85 -26.16
C ALA A 235 -1.79 1.24 -25.80
N ALA A 236 -1.78 0.07 -25.17
CA ALA A 236 -0.55 -0.61 -24.78
C ALA A 236 0.21 -1.13 -26.01
N HIS A 237 -0.51 -1.60 -27.03
CA HIS A 237 0.09 -1.97 -28.30
C HIS A 237 0.74 -0.75 -28.96
N TRP A 238 0.00 0.35 -29.13
CA TRP A 238 0.53 1.57 -29.71
C TRP A 238 1.75 2.08 -28.95
N ALA A 239 1.70 2.16 -27.62
CA ALA A 239 2.81 2.65 -26.81
C ALA A 239 4.09 1.81 -27.02
N ALA A 240 3.95 0.48 -27.12
CA ALA A 240 5.08 -0.43 -27.32
C ALA A 240 5.74 -0.26 -28.70
N TYR A 241 4.93 -0.15 -29.76
CA TYR A 241 5.45 -0.09 -31.13
C TYR A 241 5.71 1.34 -31.61
N ALA A 242 4.90 2.33 -31.26
CA ALA A 242 5.15 3.73 -31.61
C ALA A 242 6.29 4.34 -30.77
N GLY A 243 6.58 3.79 -29.58
CA GLY A 243 7.52 4.39 -28.63
C GLY A 243 6.98 5.64 -27.95
N GLY A 244 5.66 5.86 -27.99
CA GLY A 244 4.98 6.99 -27.39
C GLY A 244 4.46 6.73 -25.97
N THR A 245 3.92 7.79 -25.35
CA THR A 245 3.29 7.71 -24.02
C THR A 245 1.80 7.96 -24.15
N VAL A 246 1.00 7.07 -23.57
CA VAL A 246 -0.46 7.20 -23.53
C VAL A 246 -0.88 7.71 -22.16
N TRP A 247 -1.73 8.74 -22.17
CA TRP A 247 -2.32 9.31 -20.96
C TRP A 247 -3.75 8.79 -20.78
N LEU A 248 -4.00 8.15 -19.65
CA LEU A 248 -5.33 7.67 -19.28
C LEU A 248 -5.84 8.51 -18.12
N SER A 249 -6.89 9.28 -18.37
CA SER A 249 -7.53 10.13 -17.36
C SER A 249 -8.83 9.49 -16.86
N THR A 250 -9.07 9.57 -15.56
CA THR A 250 -10.31 9.08 -14.93
C THR A 250 -10.67 9.94 -13.73
N TYR A 251 -11.94 9.87 -13.31
CA TYR A 251 -12.52 10.86 -12.40
C TYR A 251 -12.08 10.71 -10.94
N THR A 252 -11.91 9.48 -10.44
CA THR A 252 -11.65 9.24 -9.01
C THR A 252 -10.38 8.43 -8.77
N LYS A 253 -9.76 8.60 -7.59
CA LYS A 253 -8.60 7.82 -7.14
C LYS A 253 -8.90 6.31 -7.07
N ALA A 254 -10.15 5.94 -6.76
CA ALA A 254 -10.58 4.54 -6.75
C ALA A 254 -10.54 3.95 -8.17
N LEU A 255 -11.04 4.68 -9.18
CA LEU A 255 -10.97 4.27 -10.57
C LEU A 255 -9.51 4.24 -11.08
N GLN A 256 -8.66 5.18 -10.64
CA GLN A 256 -7.22 5.13 -10.96
C GLN A 256 -6.55 3.86 -10.41
N ARG A 257 -6.85 3.45 -9.17
CA ARG A 257 -6.32 2.20 -8.59
C ARG A 257 -6.81 0.97 -9.35
N GLN A 258 -8.10 0.92 -9.68
CA GLN A 258 -8.65 -0.16 -10.51
C GLN A 258 -7.93 -0.20 -11.87
N LEU A 259 -7.67 0.95 -12.49
CA LEU A 259 -6.97 1.01 -13.75
C LEU A 259 -5.51 0.53 -13.63
N ASP A 260 -4.75 0.96 -12.62
CA ASP A 260 -3.38 0.46 -12.38
C ASP A 260 -3.37 -1.06 -12.17
N GLN A 261 -4.35 -1.64 -11.47
CA GLN A 261 -4.47 -3.09 -11.33
C GLN A 261 -4.70 -3.76 -12.70
N GLU A 262 -5.61 -3.25 -13.52
CA GLU A 262 -5.88 -3.79 -14.85
C GLU A 262 -4.69 -3.68 -15.80
N THR A 263 -3.79 -2.69 -15.63
CA THR A 263 -2.57 -2.61 -16.44
C THR A 263 -1.61 -3.78 -16.20
N ALA A 264 -1.74 -4.53 -15.10
CA ALA A 264 -1.00 -5.78 -14.90
C ALA A 264 -1.34 -6.84 -15.96
N ARG A 265 -2.52 -6.76 -16.60
CA ARG A 265 -2.83 -7.63 -17.75
C ARG A 265 -2.01 -7.24 -18.99
N ALA A 266 -1.69 -5.97 -19.16
CA ALA A 266 -0.85 -5.49 -20.26
C ALA A 266 0.65 -5.75 -19.98
N TYR A 267 1.05 -5.70 -18.71
CA TYR A 267 2.42 -5.93 -18.24
C TYR A 267 2.41 -6.89 -17.04
N PRO A 268 2.37 -8.22 -17.26
CA PRO A 268 2.24 -9.20 -16.18
C PRO A 268 3.46 -9.26 -15.27
N ASP A 269 4.65 -9.00 -15.82
CA ASP A 269 5.88 -8.88 -15.04
C ASP A 269 5.87 -7.57 -14.23
N PRO A 270 5.93 -7.61 -12.88
CA PRO A 270 5.87 -6.42 -12.04
C PRO A 270 7.00 -5.43 -12.29
N VAL A 271 8.20 -5.91 -12.64
CA VAL A 271 9.37 -5.05 -12.92
C VAL A 271 9.13 -4.24 -14.19
N THR A 272 8.68 -4.92 -15.25
CA THR A 272 8.29 -4.26 -16.50
C THR A 272 7.12 -3.30 -16.29
N LYS A 273 6.10 -3.69 -15.52
CA LYS A 273 4.97 -2.80 -15.19
C LYS A 273 5.45 -1.53 -14.51
N ALA A 274 6.29 -1.64 -13.48
CA ALA A 274 6.83 -0.50 -12.75
C ALA A 274 7.64 0.45 -13.66
N ALA A 275 8.35 -0.10 -14.65
CA ALA A 275 9.10 0.69 -15.63
C ALA A 275 8.23 1.36 -16.72
N LYS A 276 7.02 0.84 -16.98
CA LYS A 276 6.15 1.30 -18.09
C LYS A 276 4.90 2.06 -17.65
N VAL A 277 4.41 1.83 -16.43
CA VAL A 277 3.16 2.38 -15.91
C VAL A 277 3.43 3.19 -14.66
N VAL A 278 3.04 4.46 -14.71
CA VAL A 278 3.15 5.42 -13.60
C VAL A 278 1.77 5.99 -13.30
N VAL A 279 1.40 6.02 -12.02
CA VAL A 279 0.21 6.73 -11.54
C VAL A 279 0.60 8.15 -11.19
N ARG A 280 -0.17 9.14 -11.66
CA ARG A 280 0.05 10.55 -11.34
C ARG A 280 -1.13 11.13 -10.58
N LYS A 281 -0.84 11.76 -9.44
CA LYS A 281 -1.80 12.48 -8.59
C LYS A 281 -1.26 13.88 -8.27
N GLY A 282 -2.06 14.69 -7.58
CA GLY A 282 -1.58 15.93 -6.99
C GLY A 282 -0.48 15.67 -5.96
N ARG A 283 0.46 16.60 -5.81
CA ARG A 283 1.64 16.48 -4.92
C ARG A 283 1.25 16.19 -3.47
N GLU A 284 0.11 16.69 -3.02
CA GLU A 284 -0.44 16.50 -1.68
C GLU A 284 -0.77 15.03 -1.33
N ASN A 285 -0.76 14.14 -2.32
CA ASN A 285 -0.98 12.71 -2.14
C ASN A 285 0.33 11.93 -1.92
N TYR A 286 1.49 12.56 -2.07
CA TYR A 286 2.78 11.91 -1.95
C TYR A 286 3.53 12.39 -0.71
N LEU A 287 4.38 11.53 -0.16
CA LEU A 287 5.27 11.89 0.92
C LEU A 287 6.28 12.95 0.47
N CYS A 288 6.36 14.06 1.21
CA CYS A 288 7.40 15.05 1.02
C CYS A 288 8.70 14.56 1.67
N LEU A 289 9.69 14.17 0.85
CA LEU A 289 10.99 13.70 1.33
C LEU A 289 11.72 14.73 2.19
N LEU A 290 11.63 16.02 1.84
CA LEU A 290 12.21 17.10 2.64
C LEU A 290 11.58 17.18 4.03
N ASN A 291 10.25 17.20 4.11
CA ASN A 291 9.56 17.24 5.40
C ASN A 291 9.84 15.97 6.22
N LEU A 292 10.00 14.81 5.57
CA LEU A 292 10.38 13.57 6.25
C LEU A 292 11.79 13.68 6.83
N GLU A 293 12.76 14.22 6.08
CA GLU A 293 14.13 14.41 6.51
C GLU A 293 14.21 15.32 7.74
N ASP A 294 13.58 16.49 7.68
CA ASP A 294 13.45 17.41 8.81
C ASP A 294 12.80 16.71 10.01
N ALA A 295 11.80 15.85 9.74
CA ALA A 295 11.06 15.19 10.80
C ALA A 295 11.88 14.16 11.56
N VAL A 296 12.69 13.37 10.86
CA VAL A 296 13.53 12.35 11.49
C VAL A 296 14.79 12.92 12.14
N GLN A 297 15.19 14.14 11.77
CA GLN A 297 16.33 14.86 12.35
C GLN A 297 16.00 15.67 13.62
N GLY A 298 14.76 15.58 14.12
CA GLY A 298 14.35 16.21 15.38
C GLY A 298 13.46 17.44 15.22
N GLY A 299 12.93 17.71 14.02
CA GLY A 299 11.93 18.77 13.80
C GLY A 299 10.59 18.52 14.51
N PHE A 300 10.35 17.31 15.04
CA PHE A 300 9.10 16.92 15.70
C PHE A 300 9.39 16.20 17.02
N GLY A 301 8.42 16.24 17.93
CA GLY A 301 8.43 15.51 19.20
C GLY A 301 7.24 14.55 19.35
N GLY A 302 7.28 13.70 20.38
CA GLY A 302 6.18 12.80 20.75
C GLY A 302 5.74 11.85 19.63
N ARG A 303 4.42 11.68 19.46
CA ARG A 303 3.84 10.77 18.45
C ARG A 303 4.22 11.11 17.02
N ALA A 304 4.40 12.39 16.69
CA ALA A 304 4.79 12.80 15.35
C ALA A 304 6.21 12.33 14.99
N ALA A 305 7.14 12.34 15.94
CA ALA A 305 8.48 11.80 15.74
C ALA A 305 8.48 10.29 15.56
N ILE A 306 7.65 9.56 16.33
CA ILE A 306 7.46 8.11 16.18
C ILE A 306 6.90 7.80 14.78
N PHE A 307 5.85 8.52 14.37
CA PHE A 307 5.27 8.38 13.05
C PHE A 307 6.28 8.65 11.94
N ALA A 308 7.12 9.70 12.07
CA ALA A 308 8.16 10.00 11.09
C ALA A 308 9.15 8.84 10.90
N GLN A 309 9.52 8.14 11.98
CA GLN A 309 10.38 6.95 11.90
C GLN A 309 9.69 5.76 11.21
N LEU A 310 8.41 5.53 11.49
CA LEU A 310 7.61 4.51 10.80
C LEU A 310 7.39 4.87 9.32
N ALA A 311 7.17 6.15 9.01
CA ALA A 311 7.00 6.67 7.65
C ALA A 311 8.31 6.59 6.86
N MET A 312 9.46 6.85 7.48
CA MET A 312 10.78 6.66 6.85
C MET A 312 10.98 5.19 6.48
N ARG A 313 10.58 4.28 7.36
CA ARG A 313 10.61 2.85 7.08
C ARG A 313 9.66 2.46 5.96
N TRP A 314 8.43 2.96 5.97
CA TRP A 314 7.47 2.76 4.88
C TRP A 314 8.01 3.27 3.54
N ALA A 315 8.61 4.46 3.51
CA ALA A 315 9.13 5.09 2.30
C ALA A 315 10.26 4.29 1.63
N GLU A 316 11.00 3.47 2.39
CA GLU A 316 12.00 2.56 1.84
C GLU A 316 11.40 1.39 1.03
N TYR A 317 10.19 0.96 1.40
CA TYR A 317 9.52 -0.20 0.80
C TYR A 317 8.32 0.16 -0.09
N SER A 318 7.84 1.41 -0.01
CA SER A 318 6.74 1.88 -0.86
C SER A 318 7.16 1.92 -2.32
N ARG A 319 6.21 1.61 -3.21
CA ARG A 319 6.44 1.62 -4.67
C ARG A 319 6.75 3.04 -5.19
N ASP A 320 6.03 4.03 -4.70
CA ASP A 320 6.02 5.38 -5.26
C ASP A 320 5.77 6.50 -4.24
N GLY A 321 5.65 6.17 -2.94
CA GLY A 321 5.44 7.16 -1.88
C GLY A 321 4.03 7.77 -1.87
N ASP A 322 3.04 7.09 -2.46
CA ASP A 322 1.63 7.50 -2.48
C ASP A 322 0.93 7.23 -1.14
N LEU A 323 0.73 8.30 -0.36
CA LEU A 323 0.11 8.25 0.98
C LEU A 323 -1.33 7.71 0.96
N ILE A 324 -2.00 7.74 -0.21
CA ILE A 324 -3.38 7.28 -0.40
C ILE A 324 -3.42 6.02 -1.32
N GLY A 325 -2.25 5.41 -1.55
CA GLY A 325 -2.05 4.21 -2.36
C GLY A 325 -2.58 2.95 -1.69
N GLY A 326 -2.68 2.99 -0.36
CA GLY A 326 -3.17 1.90 0.48
C GLY A 326 -2.06 1.03 1.06
N ASP A 327 -0.79 1.35 0.83
CA ASP A 327 0.35 0.68 1.45
C ASP A 327 0.87 1.42 2.70
N LEU A 328 0.50 2.69 2.89
CA LEU A 328 0.71 3.43 4.13
C LEU A 328 -0.26 2.89 5.21
N PRO A 329 0.25 2.40 6.35
CA PRO A 329 -0.53 1.72 7.39
C PRO A 329 -1.44 2.63 8.23
#